data_AF-A0A2T7KJA6-F1
#
_entry.id   AF-A0A2T7KJA6-F1
#
_cell.length_a   1.000
_cell.length_b   1.000
_cell.length_c   1.000
_cell.angle_alpha   90.00
_cell.angle_beta   90.00
_cell.angle_gamma   90.00
#
_symmetry.space_group_name_H-M   'P 1'
#
loop_
_entity.id
_entity.type
_entity.pdbx_description
1 polymer ?
#
loop_
_entity_poly.entity_id
_entity_poly.type
_entity_poly.pdbx_seq_one_letter_code
_entity_poly.pdbx_strand_id
1 'polypeptide(L)'
;MNDGRVAGTERRRRRVHEAIAAAVRDGTALTASTIARAAGVDRTFLYRHRDLLDHLHSVGSRSVGPSPGAGTTESLQADLANANARAARIAARVGQLEQRLSRELGEQAWRESGLGIPADIAEMQATIIRHEQRIVDLSRDLEERQTELEAARAANRELTRALNQRG
;
A
#
# COMPACT_ATOMS: atom_id res chain seq x y z
N MET A 1 -48.66 29.08 -3.34
CA MET A 1 -48.98 27.65 -3.11
C MET A 1 -47.82 26.81 -2.54
N ASN A 2 -46.57 27.32 -2.47
CA ASN A 2 -45.43 26.55 -1.98
C ASN A 2 -45.32 26.49 -0.43
N ASP A 3 -45.82 27.50 0.30
CA ASP A 3 -45.68 27.56 1.76
C ASP A 3 -46.46 26.49 2.51
N GLY A 4 -47.66 26.12 2.03
CA GLY A 4 -48.46 25.05 2.63
C GLY A 4 -47.77 23.68 2.54
N ARG A 5 -47.06 23.43 1.43
CA ARG A 5 -46.33 22.18 1.19
C ARG A 5 -45.05 22.12 2.04
N VAL A 6 -44.34 23.25 2.17
CA VAL A 6 -43.15 23.36 3.03
C VAL A 6 -43.53 23.20 4.51
N ALA A 7 -44.58 23.89 4.98
CA ALA A 7 -45.07 23.75 6.35
C ALA A 7 -45.57 22.33 6.68
N GLY A 8 -46.21 21.66 5.72
CA GLY A 8 -46.63 20.27 5.86
C GLY A 8 -45.44 19.29 5.93
N THR A 9 -44.37 19.56 5.20
CA THR A 9 -43.14 18.75 5.22
C THR A 9 -42.41 18.91 6.54
N GLU A 10 -42.33 20.15 7.05
CA GLU A 10 -41.64 20.45 8.31
C GLU A 10 -42.36 19.85 9.52
N ARG A 11 -43.71 19.86 9.54
CA ARG A 11 -44.49 19.15 10.56
C ARG A 11 -44.26 17.64 10.56
N ARG A 12 -44.08 17.02 9.38
CA ARG A 12 -43.75 15.60 9.28
C ARG A 12 -42.34 15.31 9.77
N ARG A 13 -41.36 16.16 9.44
CA ARG A 13 -39.98 16.05 9.94
C ARG A 13 -39.93 16.13 11.47
N ARG A 14 -40.63 17.09 12.06
CA ARG A 14 -40.70 17.23 13.53
C ARG A 14 -41.23 15.97 14.21
N ARG A 15 -42.32 15.39 13.69
CA ARG A 15 -42.87 14.12 14.22
C ARG A 15 -41.90 12.95 14.10
N VAL A 16 -41.08 12.90 13.04
CA VAL A 16 -40.04 11.87 12.91
C VAL A 16 -38.95 12.05 13.97
N HIS A 17 -38.48 13.27 14.22
CA HIS A 17 -37.50 13.53 15.28
C HIS A 17 -38.06 13.20 16.67
N GLU A 18 -39.31 13.56 16.96
CA GLU A 18 -40.00 13.23 18.22
C GLU A 18 -40.16 11.71 18.39
N ALA A 19 -40.51 10.98 17.32
CA ALA A 19 -40.62 9.53 17.34
C ALA A 19 -39.27 8.84 17.59
N ILE A 20 -38.18 9.36 17.02
CA ILE A 20 -36.81 8.88 17.29
C ILE A 20 -36.46 9.13 18.77
N ALA A 21 -36.72 10.32 19.29
CA ALA A 21 -36.45 10.66 20.70
C ALA A 21 -37.29 9.83 21.69
N ALA A 22 -38.53 9.49 21.35
CA ALA A 22 -39.35 8.57 22.13
C ALA A 22 -38.78 7.14 22.07
N ALA A 23 -38.41 6.66 20.88
CA ALA A 23 -37.86 5.32 20.71
C ALA A 23 -36.56 5.11 21.50
N VAL A 24 -35.71 6.14 21.59
CA VAL A 24 -34.49 6.13 22.41
C VAL A 24 -34.80 6.04 23.91
N ARG A 25 -35.79 6.81 24.40
CA ARG A 25 -36.19 6.80 25.82
C ARG A 25 -36.78 5.46 26.23
N ASP A 26 -37.59 4.86 25.36
CA ASP A 26 -38.32 3.63 25.63
C ASP A 26 -37.51 2.37 25.30
N GLY A 27 -36.30 2.52 24.73
CA GLY A 27 -35.44 1.40 24.32
C GLY A 27 -36.04 0.53 23.20
N THR A 28 -36.94 1.09 22.39
CA THR A 28 -37.61 0.35 21.31
C THR A 28 -36.74 0.26 20.06
N ALA A 29 -37.03 -0.72 19.20
CA ALA A 29 -36.23 -0.97 18.00
C ALA A 29 -36.19 0.26 17.06
N LEU A 30 -35.00 0.82 16.86
CA LEU A 30 -34.70 1.98 16.01
C LEU A 30 -34.57 1.57 14.53
N THR A 31 -35.67 1.09 13.93
CA THR A 31 -35.73 0.76 12.50
C THR A 31 -36.53 1.79 11.72
N ALA A 32 -36.20 2.00 10.43
CA ALA A 32 -36.93 2.96 9.58
C ALA A 32 -38.44 2.66 9.53
N SER A 33 -38.83 1.39 9.57
CA SER A 33 -40.24 0.96 9.53
C SER A 33 -41.00 1.27 10.82
N THR A 34 -40.36 1.06 11.98
CA THR A 34 -40.98 1.33 13.30
C THR A 34 -41.13 2.84 13.53
N ILE A 35 -40.10 3.62 13.17
CA ILE A 35 -40.12 5.08 13.28
C ILE A 35 -41.12 5.72 12.30
N ALA A 36 -41.22 5.22 11.05
CA ALA A 36 -42.23 5.69 10.10
C ALA A 36 -43.65 5.51 10.63
N ARG A 37 -43.94 4.33 11.21
CA ARG A 37 -45.24 4.03 11.82
C ARG A 37 -45.51 4.92 13.04
N ALA A 38 -44.53 5.09 13.94
CA ALA A 38 -44.65 5.92 15.14
C ALA A 38 -44.85 7.41 14.81
N ALA A 39 -44.19 7.92 13.76
CA ALA A 39 -44.34 9.29 13.30
C ALA A 39 -45.60 9.54 12.45
N GLY A 40 -46.32 8.48 12.05
CA GLY A 40 -47.47 8.55 11.15
C GLY A 40 -47.11 9.06 9.75
N VAL A 41 -46.00 8.55 9.19
CA VAL A 41 -45.49 8.94 7.87
C VAL A 41 -45.15 7.69 7.04
N ASP A 42 -45.26 7.78 5.71
CA ASP A 42 -44.87 6.69 4.81
C ASP A 42 -43.35 6.43 4.82
N ARG A 43 -42.94 5.17 4.64
CA ARG A 43 -41.53 4.77 4.63
C ARG A 43 -40.72 5.45 3.51
N THR A 44 -41.36 5.72 2.38
CA THR A 44 -40.79 6.43 1.23
C THR A 44 -40.39 7.86 1.60
N PHE A 45 -41.09 8.49 2.54
CA PHE A 45 -40.73 9.82 3.02
C PHE A 45 -39.37 9.83 3.73
N LEU A 46 -39.08 8.82 4.55
CA LEU A 46 -37.78 8.70 5.22
C LEU A 46 -36.66 8.48 4.19
N TYR A 47 -36.87 7.62 3.19
CA TYR A 47 -35.88 7.39 2.13
C TYR A 47 -35.66 8.60 1.22
N ARG A 48 -36.67 9.44 1.04
CA ARG A 48 -36.56 10.69 0.29
C ARG A 48 -35.78 11.77 1.05
N HIS A 49 -35.75 11.69 2.38
CA HIS A 49 -35.10 12.64 3.28
C HIS A 49 -33.89 11.98 3.96
N ARG A 50 -32.76 12.00 3.25
CA ARG A 50 -31.50 11.37 3.67
C ARG A 50 -31.02 11.85 5.04
N ASP A 51 -31.24 13.11 5.36
CA ASP A 51 -30.95 13.73 6.65
C ASP A 51 -31.64 13.03 7.83
N LEU A 52 -32.90 12.61 7.65
CA LEU A 52 -33.64 11.88 8.69
C LEU A 52 -33.11 10.45 8.89
N LEU A 53 -32.67 9.81 7.80
CA LEU A 53 -32.04 8.50 7.86
C LEU A 53 -30.66 8.55 8.49
N ASP A 54 -29.85 9.56 8.16
CA ASP A 54 -28.54 9.76 8.76
C ASP A 54 -28.68 10.03 10.27
N HIS A 55 -29.69 10.81 10.67
CA HIS A 55 -30.03 10.99 12.09
C HIS A 55 -30.44 9.68 12.76
N LEU A 56 -31.34 8.90 12.16
CA LEU A 56 -31.74 7.59 12.68
C LEU A 56 -30.56 6.62 12.83
N HIS A 57 -29.68 6.56 11.83
CA HIS A 57 -28.48 5.72 11.88
C HIS A 57 -27.51 6.20 12.96
N SER A 58 -27.28 7.52 13.09
CA SER A 58 -26.38 8.06 14.12
C SER A 58 -26.86 7.73 15.54
N VAL A 59 -28.18 7.79 15.77
CA VAL A 59 -28.81 7.47 17.05
C VAL A 59 -28.80 5.96 17.29
N GLY A 60 -29.13 5.16 16.28
CA GLY A 60 -29.10 3.70 16.34
C GLY A 60 -27.69 3.16 16.64
N SER A 61 -26.64 3.74 16.06
CA SER A 61 -25.26 3.36 16.36
C SER A 61 -24.85 3.71 17.80
N ARG A 62 -25.43 4.75 18.40
CA ARG A 62 -25.18 5.11 19.81
C ARG A 62 -25.96 4.22 20.79
N SER A 63 -27.16 3.77 20.43
CA SER A 63 -28.02 2.93 21.29
C SER A 63 -27.72 1.43 21.19
N VAL A 64 -26.97 0.98 20.18
CA VAL A 64 -26.44 -0.40 20.09
C VAL A 64 -25.21 -0.60 20.98
N GLY A 65 -24.85 0.40 21.79
CA GLY A 65 -24.08 0.15 23.02
C GLY A 65 -24.95 -0.62 24.02
N PRO A 66 -24.40 -1.60 24.75
CA PRO A 66 -25.19 -2.40 25.68
C PRO A 66 -25.95 -1.50 26.65
N SER A 67 -27.24 -1.80 26.85
CA SER A 67 -28.06 -1.19 27.91
C SER A 67 -27.28 -1.24 29.23
N PRO A 68 -27.23 -0.16 30.03
CA PRO A 68 -26.45 -0.13 31.26
C PRO A 68 -27.18 -0.92 32.37
N GLY A 69 -27.25 -2.23 32.21
CA GLY A 69 -27.17 -3.11 33.36
C GLY A 69 -25.73 -3.04 33.82
N ALA A 70 -25.49 -2.39 34.96
CA ALA A 70 -24.18 -2.15 35.53
C ALA A 70 -23.37 -3.46 35.58
N GLY A 71 -22.54 -3.70 34.55
CA GLY A 71 -21.50 -4.71 34.63
C GLY A 71 -20.63 -4.33 35.81
N THR A 72 -20.39 -5.28 36.71
CA THR A 72 -19.48 -5.06 37.84
C THR A 72 -18.13 -4.59 37.29
N THR A 73 -17.38 -3.85 38.09
CA THR A 73 -16.03 -3.37 37.72
C THR A 73 -15.15 -4.51 37.17
N GLU A 74 -15.34 -5.72 37.68
CA GLU A 74 -14.71 -6.95 37.23
C GLU A 74 -15.08 -7.35 35.79
N SER A 75 -16.35 -7.23 35.41
CA SER A 75 -16.80 -7.49 34.02
C SER A 75 -16.18 -6.49 33.05
N LEU A 76 -16.16 -5.21 33.42
CA LEU A 76 -15.56 -4.17 32.58
C LEU A 76 -14.04 -4.35 32.45
N GLN A 77 -13.37 -4.77 33.52
CA GLN A 77 -11.94 -5.08 33.50
C GLN A 77 -11.63 -6.31 32.65
N ALA A 78 -12.48 -7.35 32.71
CA ALA A 78 -12.37 -8.53 31.86
C ALA A 78 -12.58 -8.18 30.37
N ASP A 79 -13.56 -7.33 30.06
CA ASP A 79 -13.81 -6.87 28.70
C ASP A 79 -12.66 -6.04 28.14
N LEU A 80 -12.07 -5.15 28.97
CA LEU A 80 -10.89 -4.38 28.60
C LEU A 80 -9.68 -5.29 28.34
N ALA A 81 -9.44 -6.28 29.20
CA ALA A 81 -8.36 -7.24 29.01
C ALA A 81 -8.54 -8.06 27.72
N ASN A 82 -9.77 -8.50 27.43
CA ASN A 82 -10.09 -9.24 26.22
C ASN A 82 -9.94 -8.36 24.97
N ALA A 83 -10.37 -7.10 25.02
CA ALA A 83 -10.17 -6.13 23.93
C ALA A 83 -8.69 -5.89 23.64
N ASN A 84 -7.88 -5.70 24.69
CA ASN A 84 -6.43 -5.53 24.56
C ASN A 84 -5.76 -6.79 23.96
N ALA A 85 -6.16 -7.98 24.41
CA ALA A 85 -5.66 -9.24 23.85
C ALA A 85 -6.06 -9.44 22.38
N ARG A 86 -7.24 -8.97 21.97
CA ARG A 86 -7.64 -8.95 20.55
C ARG A 86 -6.81 -7.95 19.74
N ALA A 87 -6.63 -6.74 20.26
CA ALA A 87 -5.82 -5.70 19.60
C ALA A 87 -4.37 -6.18 19.39
N ALA A 88 -3.75 -6.79 20.40
CA ALA A 88 -2.42 -7.36 20.30
C ALA A 88 -2.32 -8.45 19.23
N ARG A 89 -3.30 -9.36 19.16
CA ARG A 89 -3.35 -10.41 18.13
C ARG A 89 -3.49 -9.85 16.72
N ILE A 90 -4.33 -8.82 16.54
CA ILE A 90 -4.51 -8.16 15.25
C ILE A 90 -3.22 -7.45 14.84
N ALA A 91 -2.59 -6.70 15.74
CA ALA A 91 -1.33 -6.01 15.47
C ALA A 91 -0.21 -6.99 15.07
N ALA A 92 -0.09 -8.12 15.77
CA ALA A 92 0.86 -9.17 15.40
C ALA A 92 0.60 -9.73 14.00
N ARG A 93 -0.67 -9.96 13.63
CA ARG A 93 -1.04 -10.45 12.30
C ARG A 93 -0.78 -9.42 11.21
N VAL A 94 -1.02 -8.14 11.47
CA VAL A 94 -0.67 -7.05 10.55
C VAL A 94 0.83 -7.03 10.30
N GLY A 95 1.66 -7.06 11.35
CA GLY A 95 3.12 -7.10 11.19
C GLY A 95 3.61 -8.32 10.40
N GLN A 96 3.01 -9.50 10.61
CA GLN A 96 3.32 -10.69 9.79
C GLN A 96 2.94 -10.52 8.32
N LEU A 97 1.78 -9.91 8.02
CA LEU A 97 1.34 -9.65 6.66
C LEU A 97 2.21 -8.60 5.97
N GLU A 98 2.59 -7.53 6.67
CA GLU A 98 3.51 -6.50 6.17
C GLU A 98 4.89 -7.09 5.84
N GLN A 99 5.41 -8.00 6.69
CA GLN A 99 6.68 -8.66 6.44
C GLN A 99 6.60 -9.60 5.24
N ARG A 100 5.49 -10.34 5.08
CA ARG A 100 5.26 -11.18 3.90
C ARG A 100 5.14 -10.35 2.63
N LEU A 101 4.37 -9.26 2.67
CA LEU A 101 4.20 -8.36 1.55
C LEU A 101 5.54 -7.73 1.13
N SER A 102 6.33 -7.26 2.09
CA SER A 102 7.68 -6.73 1.84
C SER A 102 8.58 -7.77 1.16
N ARG A 103 8.49 -9.04 1.57
CA ARG A 103 9.26 -10.13 0.94
C ARG A 103 8.80 -10.38 -0.49
N GLU A 104 7.49 -10.51 -0.71
CA GLU A 104 6.92 -10.77 -2.04
C GLU A 104 7.22 -9.61 -3.01
N LEU A 105 7.08 -8.35 -2.55
CA LEU A 105 7.44 -7.17 -3.33
C LEU A 105 8.95 -7.08 -3.56
N GLY A 106 9.77 -7.44 -2.58
CA GLY A 106 11.23 -7.51 -2.73
C GLY A 106 11.65 -8.55 -3.79
N GLU A 107 11.04 -9.73 -3.77
CA GLU A 107 11.26 -10.77 -4.78
C GLU A 107 10.74 -10.37 -6.17
N GLN A 108 9.63 -9.63 -6.25
CA GLN A 108 9.12 -9.09 -7.51
C GLN A 108 10.05 -8.02 -8.06
N ALA A 109 10.47 -7.05 -7.25
CA ALA A 109 11.43 -6.02 -7.64
C ALA A 109 12.77 -6.62 -8.07
N TRP A 110 13.24 -7.66 -7.36
CA TRP A 110 14.43 -8.41 -7.74
C TRP A 110 14.29 -9.11 -9.10
N ARG A 111 13.13 -9.71 -9.40
CA ARG A 111 12.84 -10.32 -10.70
C ARG A 111 12.69 -9.29 -11.83
N GLU A 112 12.00 -8.18 -11.56
CA GLU A 112 11.73 -7.11 -12.54
C GLU A 112 12.98 -6.27 -12.86
N SER A 113 13.90 -6.12 -11.90
CA SER A 113 15.18 -5.45 -12.12
C SER A 113 16.12 -6.19 -13.07
N GLY A 114 15.77 -7.40 -13.55
CA GLY A 114 16.60 -8.21 -14.44
C GLY A 114 17.78 -8.91 -13.74
N LEU A 115 18.23 -8.37 -12.61
CA LEU A 115 19.32 -8.87 -11.78
C LEU A 115 19.03 -10.21 -11.08
N GLY A 116 17.80 -10.74 -11.22
CA GLY A 116 17.32 -11.86 -10.44
C GLY A 116 17.46 -13.25 -11.06
N ILE A 117 17.87 -13.35 -12.33
CA ILE A 117 18.06 -14.66 -12.96
C ILE A 117 19.52 -15.09 -12.74
N PRO A 118 19.80 -16.23 -12.07
CA PRO A 118 21.17 -16.73 -11.89
C PRO A 118 21.93 -16.88 -13.22
N ALA A 119 21.21 -17.15 -14.31
CA ALA A 119 21.76 -17.20 -15.66
C ALA A 119 22.29 -15.83 -16.15
N ASP A 120 21.60 -14.72 -15.84
CA ASP A 120 22.01 -13.38 -16.27
C ASP A 120 23.26 -12.92 -15.52
N ILE A 121 23.34 -13.20 -14.21
CA ILE A 121 24.55 -12.93 -13.41
C ILE A 121 25.73 -13.79 -13.92
N ALA A 122 25.50 -15.07 -14.19
CA ALA A 122 26.55 -15.96 -14.71
C ALA A 122 27.01 -15.54 -16.12
N GLU A 123 26.10 -15.10 -16.98
CA GLU A 123 26.41 -14.59 -18.31
C GLU A 123 27.18 -13.26 -18.26
N MET A 124 26.81 -12.37 -17.34
CA MET A 124 27.58 -11.15 -17.03
C MET A 124 28.99 -11.49 -16.54
N GLN A 125 29.13 -12.42 -15.61
CA GLN A 125 30.45 -12.86 -15.13
C GLN A 125 31.29 -13.50 -16.23
N ALA A 126 30.71 -14.36 -17.07
CA ALA A 126 31.40 -14.94 -18.22
C ALA A 126 31.83 -13.87 -19.23
N THR A 127 31.01 -12.84 -19.43
CA THR A 127 31.32 -11.69 -20.29
C THR A 127 32.46 -10.85 -19.72
N ILE A 128 32.47 -10.61 -18.40
CA ILE A 128 33.57 -9.92 -17.71
C ILE A 128 34.88 -10.68 -17.91
N ILE A 129 34.91 -11.98 -17.63
CA ILE A 129 36.12 -12.82 -17.78
C ILE A 129 36.62 -12.79 -19.23
N ARG A 130 35.71 -12.88 -20.21
CA ARG A 130 36.07 -12.79 -21.64
C ARG A 130 36.69 -11.44 -21.99
N HIS A 131 36.16 -10.35 -21.44
CA HIS A 131 36.72 -9.02 -21.67
C HIS A 131 38.08 -8.83 -21.00
N GLU A 132 38.26 -9.33 -19.78
CA GLU A 132 39.55 -9.33 -19.08
C GLU A 132 40.60 -10.10 -19.88
N GLN A 133 40.26 -11.29 -20.39
CA GLN A 133 41.17 -12.06 -21.24
C GLN A 133 41.56 -11.28 -22.51
N ARG A 134 40.58 -10.62 -23.15
CA ARG A 134 40.83 -9.83 -24.36
C ARG A 134 41.74 -8.62 -24.09
N ILE A 135 41.65 -8.02 -22.91
CA ILE A 135 42.56 -6.95 -22.49
C ILE A 135 43.98 -7.48 -22.35
N VAL A 136 44.16 -8.65 -21.72
CA VAL A 136 45.47 -9.29 -21.59
C VAL A 136 46.07 -9.62 -22.96
N ASP A 137 45.29 -10.24 -23.85
CA ASP A 137 45.75 -10.62 -25.18
C ASP A 137 46.16 -9.39 -26.00
N LEU A 138 45.33 -8.34 -26.01
CA LEU A 138 45.62 -7.09 -26.71
C LEU A 138 46.85 -6.36 -26.14
N SER A 139 47.07 -6.43 -24.83
CA SER A 139 48.23 -5.82 -24.19
C SER A 139 49.51 -6.55 -24.61
N ARG A 140 49.48 -7.88 -24.64
CA ARG A 140 50.59 -8.70 -25.15
C ARG A 140 50.90 -8.41 -26.61
N ASP A 141 49.87 -8.34 -27.46
CA ASP A 141 50.05 -8.05 -28.89
C ASP A 141 50.64 -6.64 -29.10
N LEU A 142 50.26 -5.65 -28.29
CA LEU A 142 50.86 -4.31 -28.33
C LEU A 142 52.35 -4.32 -27.94
N GLU A 143 52.72 -5.08 -26.91
CA GLU A 143 54.12 -5.24 -26.51
C GLU A 143 54.96 -5.90 -27.61
N GLU A 144 54.42 -6.94 -28.26
CA GLU A 144 55.07 -7.59 -29.40
C GLU A 144 55.27 -6.61 -30.58
N ARG A 145 54.24 -5.83 -30.93
CA ARG A 145 54.38 -4.83 -32.01
C ARG A 145 55.34 -3.71 -31.68
N GLN A 146 55.38 -3.29 -30.41
CA GLN A 146 56.30 -2.27 -29.95
C GLN A 146 57.76 -2.75 -30.07
N THR A 147 58.04 -3.98 -29.65
CA THR A 147 59.38 -4.57 -29.76
C THR A 147 59.81 -4.78 -31.21
N GLU A 148 58.92 -5.25 -32.09
CA GLU A 148 59.18 -5.34 -33.53
C GLU A 148 59.51 -3.97 -34.15
N LEU A 149 58.75 -2.94 -33.80
CA LEU A 149 58.94 -1.58 -34.31
C LEU A 149 60.26 -0.96 -33.81
N GLU A 150 60.63 -1.22 -32.56
CA GLU A 150 61.93 -0.81 -32.02
C GLU A 150 63.10 -1.49 -32.73
N ALA A 151 62.99 -2.79 -33.00
CA ALA A 151 63.99 -3.54 -33.77
C ALA A 151 64.10 -3.01 -35.21
N ALA A 152 62.99 -2.77 -35.90
CA ALA A 152 62.97 -2.20 -37.24
C ALA A 152 63.58 -0.78 -37.29
N ARG A 153 63.29 0.06 -36.28
CA ARG A 153 63.90 1.38 -36.13
C ARG A 153 65.40 1.29 -35.86
N ALA A 154 65.85 0.33 -35.06
CA ALA A 154 67.28 0.10 -34.80
C ALA A 154 68.02 -0.31 -36.09
N ALA A 155 67.48 -1.28 -36.83
CA ALA A 155 68.04 -1.73 -38.11
C ALA A 155 68.12 -0.58 -39.13
N ASN A 156 67.07 0.24 -39.24
CA ASN A 156 67.08 1.42 -40.11
C ASN A 156 68.17 2.43 -39.72
N ARG A 157 68.38 2.67 -38.42
CA ARG A 157 69.47 3.55 -37.95
C ARG A 157 70.84 2.99 -38.30
N GLU A 158 71.05 1.68 -38.17
CA GLU A 158 72.31 1.01 -38.54
C GLU A 158 72.57 1.09 -40.05
N LEU A 159 71.55 0.80 -40.87
CA LEU A 159 71.64 0.92 -42.33
C LEU A 159 72.01 2.34 -42.75
N THR A 160 71.35 3.35 -42.16
CA THR A 160 71.65 4.76 -42.43
C THR A 160 73.09 5.12 -42.05
N ARG A 161 73.58 4.64 -40.90
CA ARG A 161 74.99 4.82 -40.50
C ARG A 161 75.96 4.17 -41.49
N ALA A 162 75.68 2.95 -41.93
CA ALA A 162 76.52 2.24 -42.88
C ALA A 162 76.59 2.93 -44.26
N LEU A 163 75.46 3.46 -44.75
CA LEU A 163 75.40 4.22 -46.00
C LEU A 163 76.22 5.53 -45.90
N ASN A 164 76.09 6.27 -44.80
CA ASN A 164 76.82 7.51 -44.58
C ASN A 164 78.34 7.32 -44.39
N GLN A 165 78.80 6.12 -44.05
CA GLN A 165 80.23 5.80 -43.93
C GLN A 165 80.87 5.35 -45.27
N ARG A 166 80.04 5.04 -46.28
CA ARG A 166 80.48 4.50 -47.58
C ARG A 166 80.41 5.52 -48.72
N GLY A 167 79.74 6.66 -48.50
CA GLY A 167 79.78 7.84 -49.37
C GLY A 167 80.80 8.84 -48.87
#